data_AF-R9IIA6-F1
#
_entry.id   AF-R9IIA6-F1
#
_cell.length_a   1.000
_cell.length_b   1.000
_cell.length_c   1.000
_cell.angle_alpha   90.00
_cell.angle_beta   90.00
_cell.angle_gamma   90.00
#
_symmetry.space_group_name_H-M   'P 1'
#
loop_
_entity.id
_entity.type
_entity.pdbx_description
1 polymer ?
#
loop_
_entity_poly.entity_id
_entity_poly.type
_entity_poly.pdbx_seq_one_letter_code
_entity_poly.pdbx_strand_id
1 'polypeptide(L)'
;MNKKQEQQILDYYSTTEKYIHSKTHSNAHQTVFTKESDKYQWLVLGQKSQCEVEIRQTDSHGIITARDNYELTRNIPKCVGVERLCEGANFQIPFNADEVNLIYQFGE
;
A
#
# COMPACT_ATOMS: atom_id res chain seq x y z
N MET A 1 6.58 -2.11 -12.36
CA MET A 1 6.61 -0.82 -11.63
C MET A 1 8.03 -0.29 -11.61
N ASN A 2 8.22 1.01 -11.79
CA ASN A 2 9.53 1.64 -11.68
C ASN A 2 9.78 2.18 -10.25
N LYS A 3 11.05 2.45 -9.92
CA LYS A 3 11.44 2.91 -8.56
C LYS A 3 10.78 4.23 -8.14
N LYS A 4 10.49 5.12 -9.09
CA LYS A 4 9.84 6.41 -8.78
C LYS A 4 8.39 6.19 -8.35
N GLN A 5 7.65 5.36 -9.09
CA GLN A 5 6.29 4.96 -8.74
C GLN A 5 6.22 4.24 -7.40
N GLU A 6 7.16 3.32 -7.16
CA GLU A 6 7.29 2.61 -5.88
C GLU A 6 7.49 3.59 -4.73
N GLN A 7 8.40 4.55 -4.87
CA GLN A 7 8.65 5.57 -3.84
C GLN A 7 7.42 6.44 -3.59
N GLN A 8 6.75 6.91 -4.65
CA GLN A 8 5.53 7.70 -4.52
C GLN A 8 4.44 6.92 -3.77
N ILE A 9 4.28 5.62 -4.05
CA ILE A 9 3.34 4.79 -3.31
C ILE A 9 3.78 4.67 -1.85
N LEU A 10 5.05 4.38 -1.58
CA LEU A 10 5.57 4.24 -0.21
C LEU A 10 5.36 5.49 0.64
N ASP A 11 5.55 6.67 0.06
CA ASP A 11 5.40 7.95 0.75
C ASP A 11 3.98 8.15 1.31
N TYR A 12 2.95 7.57 0.67
CA TYR A 12 1.57 7.57 1.18
C TYR A 12 1.39 6.73 2.46
N TYR A 13 2.17 5.65 2.64
CA TYR A 13 1.99 4.72 3.77
C TYR A 13 3.01 4.95 4.90
N SER A 14 4.06 5.72 4.65
CA SER A 14 5.23 5.85 5.51
C SER A 14 5.33 7.24 6.17
N THR A 15 4.21 7.84 6.56
CA THR A 15 4.16 9.22 7.08
C THR A 15 4.82 9.40 8.46
N THR A 16 4.92 8.34 9.26
CA THR A 16 5.46 8.40 10.64
C THR A 16 6.45 7.30 10.99
N GLU A 17 6.40 6.13 10.32
CA GLU A 17 7.28 5.00 10.60
C GLU A 17 7.93 4.48 9.32
N LYS A 18 9.25 4.29 9.35
CA LYS A 18 10.04 3.94 8.17
C LYS A 18 9.88 2.46 7.82
N TYR A 19 9.20 2.19 6.72
CA TYR A 19 9.26 0.90 6.04
C TYR A 19 10.64 0.68 5.41
N ILE A 20 11.24 -0.49 5.64
CA ILE A 20 12.54 -0.92 5.11
C ILE A 20 12.31 -1.99 4.06
N HIS A 21 12.94 -1.82 2.89
CA HIS A 21 12.83 -2.80 1.81
C HIS A 21 13.44 -4.16 2.20
N SER A 22 12.64 -5.22 2.12
CA SER A 22 13.03 -6.59 2.45
C SER A 22 13.49 -7.36 1.21
N LYS A 23 14.79 -7.38 0.96
CA LYS A 23 15.39 -8.13 -0.16
C LYS A 23 15.08 -9.63 -0.11
N THR A 24 14.90 -10.19 1.10
CA THR A 24 14.64 -11.62 1.31
C THR A 24 13.24 -12.04 0.87
N HIS A 25 12.26 -11.13 0.94
CA HIS A 25 10.85 -11.43 0.68
C HIS A 25 10.33 -10.82 -0.64
N SER A 26 11.05 -9.85 -1.19
CA SER A 26 10.81 -9.31 -2.53
C SER A 26 11.20 -10.29 -3.64
N ASN A 27 10.48 -10.24 -4.76
CA ASN A 27 10.80 -10.99 -5.98
C ASN A 27 10.31 -10.24 -7.23
N ALA A 28 10.29 -10.90 -8.39
CA ALA A 28 9.89 -10.27 -9.66
C ALA A 28 8.45 -9.75 -9.70
N HIS A 29 7.56 -10.27 -8.85
CA HIS A 29 6.13 -9.94 -8.84
C HIS A 29 5.71 -9.08 -7.65
N GLN A 30 6.56 -8.95 -6.63
CA GLN A 30 6.23 -8.16 -5.45
C GLN A 30 7.46 -7.50 -4.84
N THR A 31 7.26 -6.28 -4.35
CA THR A 31 8.20 -5.61 -3.46
C THR A 31 7.63 -5.65 -2.04
N VAL A 32 8.40 -6.15 -1.08
CA VAL A 32 7.99 -6.27 0.31
C VAL A 32 8.81 -5.30 1.16
N PHE A 33 8.12 -4.56 2.01
CA PHE A 33 8.72 -3.70 3.02
C PHE A 33 8.27 -4.14 4.41
N THR A 34 9.16 -4.03 5.38
CA THR A 34 8.94 -4.40 6.78
C THR A 34 9.39 -3.26 7.68
N LYS A 35 8.89 -3.18 8.92
CA LYS A 35 9.44 -2.23 9.90
C LYS A 35 10.67 -2.82 10.60
N GLU A 36 11.55 -1.95 11.06
CA GLU A 36 12.71 -2.36 11.87
C GLU A 36 12.18 -3.01 13.17
N SER A 37 12.65 -4.22 13.47
CA SER A 37 12.24 -5.00 14.65
C SER A 37 10.81 -5.57 14.67
N ASP A 38 10.00 -5.36 13.63
CA ASP A 38 8.64 -5.92 13.53
C ASP A 38 8.52 -6.90 12.35
N LYS A 39 8.32 -8.18 12.69
CA LYS A 39 8.17 -9.27 11.70
C LYS A 39 6.74 -9.43 11.19
N TYR A 40 5.78 -8.67 11.68
CA TYR A 40 4.36 -8.76 11.39
C TYR A 40 3.87 -7.58 10.56
N GLN A 41 4.41 -6.38 10.78
CA GLN A 41 4.07 -5.19 10.02
C GLN A 41 4.79 -5.15 8.68
N TRP A 42 4.01 -5.37 7.62
CA TRP A 42 4.47 -5.42 6.25
C TRP A 42 3.67 -4.45 5.39
N LEU A 43 4.33 -3.96 4.35
CA LEU A 43 3.71 -3.31 3.20
C LEU A 43 4.16 -4.06 1.96
N VAL A 44 3.22 -4.64 1.23
CA VAL A 44 3.50 -5.46 0.05
C VAL A 44 2.91 -4.78 -1.18
N LEU A 45 3.77 -4.47 -2.14
CA LEU A 45 3.41 -3.95 -3.46
C LEU A 45 3.42 -5.12 -4.45
N GLY A 46 2.25 -5.66 -4.77
CA GLY A 46 2.08 -6.78 -5.69
C GLY A 46 1.71 -6.33 -7.09
N GLN A 47 2.54 -6.63 -8.10
CA GLN A 47 2.27 -6.34 -9.50
C GLN A 47 1.21 -7.30 -10.04
N LYS A 48 0.01 -6.80 -10.35
CA LYS A 48 -1.09 -7.60 -10.93
C LYS A 48 -1.03 -7.66 -12.46
N SER A 49 -0.71 -6.53 -13.08
CA SER A 49 -0.52 -6.40 -14.53
C SER A 49 0.58 -5.37 -14.82
N GLN A 50 0.89 -5.06 -16.09
CA GLN A 50 1.89 -4.02 -16.40
C GLN A 50 1.54 -2.64 -15.83
N CYS A 51 0.23 -2.37 -15.68
CA CYS A 51 -0.29 -1.07 -15.28
C CYS A 51 -1.05 -1.14 -13.95
N GLU A 52 -1.02 -2.24 -13.22
CA GLU A 52 -1.82 -2.40 -12.00
C GLU A 52 -0.98 -3.00 -10.87
N VAL A 53 -1.09 -2.37 -9.70
CA VAL A 53 -0.43 -2.79 -8.47
C VAL A 53 -1.46 -2.83 -7.34
N GLU A 54 -1.45 -3.92 -6.59
CA GLU A 54 -2.19 -4.06 -5.34
C GLU A 54 -1.22 -3.85 -4.17
N ILE A 55 -1.62 -2.99 -3.23
CA ILE A 55 -0.92 -2.71 -2.00
C ILE A 55 -1.62 -3.45 -0.88
N ARG A 56 -0.87 -4.20 -0.06
CA ARG A 56 -1.41 -4.84 1.14
C ARG A 56 -0.59 -4.39 2.34
N GLN A 57 -1.28 -3.91 3.38
CA GLN A 57 -0.64 -3.51 4.64
C GLN A 57 -1.14 -4.41 5.77
N THR A 58 -0.25 -4.74 6.71
CA THR A 58 -0.58 -5.48 7.93
C THR A 58 -0.33 -4.69 9.21
N ASP A 59 -1.07 -5.02 10.26
CA ASP A 59 -0.83 -4.55 11.62
C ASP A 59 0.30 -5.32 12.33
N SER A 60 0.52 -5.00 13.61
CA SER A 60 1.53 -5.65 14.47
C SER A 60 1.23 -7.12 14.81
N HIS A 61 0.08 -7.65 14.40
CA HIS A 61 -0.30 -9.05 14.55
C HIS A 61 -0.22 -9.83 13.22
N GLY A 62 0.09 -9.14 12.11
CA GLY A 62 0.19 -9.72 10.77
C GLY A 62 -1.17 -9.83 10.09
N ILE A 63 -2.20 -9.15 10.60
CA ILE A 63 -3.52 -9.10 10.00
C ILE A 63 -3.54 -8.01 8.94
N ILE A 64 -4.07 -8.32 7.75
CA ILE A 64 -4.22 -7.34 6.69
C ILE A 64 -5.24 -6.29 7.14
N THR A 65 -4.83 -5.02 7.16
CA THR A 65 -5.67 -3.87 7.53
C THR A 65 -6.01 -2.99 6.33
N ALA A 66 -5.27 -3.12 5.23
CA ALA A 66 -5.52 -2.36 4.00
C ALA A 66 -5.26 -3.20 2.74
N ARG A 67 -6.07 -2.97 1.71
CA ARG A 67 -5.84 -3.44 0.33
C ARG A 67 -6.18 -2.34 -0.67
N ASP A 68 -5.18 -1.77 -1.32
CA ASP A 68 -5.38 -0.66 -2.24
C ASP A 68 -4.93 -1.02 -3.64
N ASN A 69 -5.66 -0.57 -4.65
CA ASN A 69 -5.35 -0.83 -6.04
C ASN A 69 -4.92 0.48 -6.70
N TYR A 70 -3.79 0.43 -7.39
CA TYR A 70 -3.22 1.55 -8.12
C TYR A 70 -3.08 1.20 -9.59
N GLU A 71 -3.54 2.12 -10.43
CA GLU A 71 -3.18 2.14 -11.84
C GLU A 71 -1.90 2.95 -12.05
N LEU A 72 -0.93 2.35 -12.73
CA LEU A 72 0.34 2.95 -13.09
C LEU A 72 0.21 3.63 -14.45
N THR A 73 -0.54 4.73 -14.52
CA THR A 73 -0.61 5.55 -15.74
C THR A 73 0.62 6.44 -15.85
N ARG A 74 1.47 6.19 -16.87
CA ARG A 74 2.76 6.89 -17.06
C ARG A 74 3.65 6.73 -15.82
N ASN A 75 4.20 7.82 -15.28
CA ASN A 75 5.07 7.83 -14.10
C ASN A 75 4.36 8.18 -12.80
N ILE A 76 3.02 8.27 -12.80
CA ILE A 76 2.24 8.70 -11.63
C ILE A 76 1.31 7.54 -11.23
N PRO A 77 1.50 6.94 -10.05
CA PRO A 77 0.54 5.99 -9.49
C PRO A 77 -0.77 6.70 -9.17
N LYS A 78 -1.87 6.22 -9.75
CA LYS A 78 -3.22 6.70 -9.44
C LYS A 78 -3.92 5.66 -8.59
N CYS A 79 -4.35 6.04 -7.39
CA CYS A 79 -5.17 5.16 -6.56
C CYS A 79 -6.57 5.04 -7.20
N VAL A 80 -7.03 3.81 -7.44
CA VAL A 80 -8.31 3.52 -8.12
C VAL A 80 -9.26 2.67 -7.27
N GLY A 81 -8.76 2.08 -6.19
CA GLY A 81 -9.58 1.31 -5.26
C GLY A 81 -8.89 1.26 -3.91
N VAL A 82 -9.67 1.36 -2.84
CA VAL A 82 -9.13 1.45 -1.49
C VAL A 82 -10.02 0.60 -0.59
N GLU A 83 -9.43 -0.37 0.10
CA GLU A 83 -10.12 -1.23 1.05
C GLU A 83 -9.42 -1.11 2.41
N ARG A 84 -10.19 -0.87 3.47
CA ARG A 84 -9.70 -0.95 4.85
C ARG A 84 -10.46 -2.07 5.55
N LEU A 85 -9.72 -2.92 6.23
CA LEU A 85 -10.25 -4.01 7.03
C LEU A 85 -10.23 -3.54 8.48
N CYS A 86 -11.42 -3.24 9.03
CA CYS A 86 -11.56 -2.77 10.40
C CYS A 86 -11.23 -3.88 11.40
N GLU A 87 -10.56 -3.47 12.49
CA GLU A 87 -10.30 -4.34 13.64
C GLU A 87 -11.64 -4.80 14.24
N GLY A 88 -11.85 -6.12 14.31
CA GLY A 88 -13.06 -6.71 14.90
C GLY A 88 -14.26 -6.92 13.97
N ALA A 89 -14.17 -6.56 12.68
CA ALA A 89 -15.25 -6.77 11.72
C ALA A 89 -14.76 -7.56 10.49
N ASN A 90 -15.38 -8.72 10.23
CA ASN A 90 -15.16 -9.53 9.03
C ASN A 90 -15.77 -8.89 7.75
N PHE A 91 -15.86 -7.56 7.65
CA PHE A 91 -16.45 -6.87 6.52
C PHE A 91 -15.72 -5.57 6.17
N GLN A 92 -15.67 -5.28 4.87
CA GLN A 92 -15.04 -4.10 4.26
C GLN A 92 -15.87 -2.84 4.55
N ILE A 93 -15.23 -1.73 4.92
CA ILE A 93 -15.87 -0.42 5.02
C ILE A 93 -15.35 0.46 3.88
N PRO A 94 -16.22 0.93 2.96
CA PRO A 94 -15.82 1.91 1.96
C PRO A 94 -15.52 3.26 2.63
N PHE A 95 -14.55 3.98 2.08
CA PHE A 95 -14.19 5.32 2.56
C PHE A 95 -15.38 6.27 2.49
N ASN A 96 -15.46 7.16 3.47
CA ASN A 96 -16.38 8.28 3.37
C ASN A 96 -15.81 9.38 2.44
N ALA A 97 -16.67 10.29 2.01
CA ALA A 97 -16.33 11.31 1.02
C ALA A 97 -15.17 12.24 1.47
N ASP A 98 -15.02 12.45 2.78
CA ASP A 98 -13.97 13.33 3.32
C ASP A 98 -12.60 12.64 3.25
N GLU A 99 -12.53 11.34 3.51
CA GLU A 99 -11.30 10.56 3.39
C GLU A 99 -10.85 10.41 1.92
N VAL A 100 -11.81 10.24 1.00
CA VAL A 100 -11.55 10.25 -0.44
C VAL A 100 -11.02 11.62 -0.88
N ASN A 101 -11.58 12.71 -0.36
CA ASN A 101 -11.13 14.06 -0.67
C ASN A 101 -9.71 14.34 -0.15
N LEU A 102 -9.32 13.82 1.01
CA LEU A 102 -7.95 13.95 1.51
C LEU A 102 -6.93 13.25 0.57
N ILE A 103 -7.29 12.09 0.01
CA ILE A 103 -6.46 11.39 -0.97
C ILE A 103 -6.29 12.20 -2.27
N TYR A 104 -7.34 12.87 -2.74
CA TYR A 104 -7.25 13.73 -3.93
C TYR A 104 -6.55 15.07 -3.67
N GLN A 105 -6.64 15.61 -2.46
CA GLN A 105 -6.14 16.94 -2.12
C GLN A 105 -4.64 16.98 -1.80
N PHE A 106 -4.06 15.85 -1.38
CA PHE A 106 -2.63 15.71 -1.10
C PHE A 106 -1.90 14.80 -2.10
N GLY A 107 -2.58 14.37 -3.17
CA GLY A 107 -2.09 13.44 -4.18
C GLY A 107 -1.55 14.05 -5.48
N GLU A 108 -0.98 15.26 -5.44
CA GLU A 108 -0.20 15.85 -6.57
C GLU A 108 1.31 15.74 -6.36
#